data_AF-A0A497H2N7-F1
#
_entry.id   AF-A0A497H2N7-F1
#
_cell.length_a   1.000
_cell.length_b   1.000
_cell.length_c   1.000
_cell.angle_alpha   90.00
_cell.angle_beta   90.00
_cell.angle_gamma   90.00
#
_symmetry.space_group_name_H-M   'P 1'
#
loop_
_entity.id
_entity.type
_entity.pdbx_description
1 polymer ?
#
loop_
_entity_poly.entity_id
_entity_poly.type
_entity_poly.pdbx_seq_one_letter_code
_entity_poly.pdbx_strand_id
1 'polypeptide(L)'
;MDIIAFVAGLIVGIVAVSIAVEFAWKKSVPEKTCKLIRKWDLHEVKNPLIAAEKLLITPPENAKVVVGTPSSFAKHARENPNVTGNYVVGVNKAFIFAGDIKEGQLAVVTSDEDILKDLRDTFYAWYKTREKKSPYVVQKGTVTIRGIVRAVFPYRDGYLMRISHEGGVVGVLIKDRMDVEGRRVEVEGQMLDPPFMNPQHITLLD
;
A
#
# COMPACT_ATOMS: atom_id res chain seq x y z
N MET A 1 53.12 -17.63 -46.49
CA MET A 1 51.83 -17.15 -45.97
C MET A 1 52.17 -16.14 -44.89
N ASP A 2 51.83 -14.87 -45.10
CA ASP A 2 52.35 -13.76 -44.29
C ASP A 2 51.88 -13.84 -42.83
N ILE A 3 52.82 -13.91 -41.90
CA ILE A 3 52.58 -13.84 -40.45
C ILE A 3 51.77 -12.58 -40.10
N ILE A 4 51.99 -11.50 -40.85
CA ILE A 4 51.26 -10.24 -40.72
C ILE A 4 49.77 -10.43 -41.04
N ALA A 5 49.42 -11.18 -42.08
CA ALA A 5 48.04 -11.47 -42.45
C ALA A 5 47.35 -12.37 -41.40
N PHE A 6 48.09 -13.32 -40.82
CA PHE A 6 47.60 -14.16 -39.74
C PHE A 6 47.29 -13.33 -38.48
N VAL A 7 48.20 -12.43 -38.08
CA VAL A 7 48.00 -11.55 -36.92
C VAL A 7 46.85 -10.57 -37.15
N ALA A 8 46.73 -10.00 -38.34
CA ALA A 8 45.62 -9.11 -38.69
C ALA A 8 44.27 -9.84 -38.64
N GLY A 9 44.19 -11.06 -39.18
CA GLY A 9 42.97 -11.88 -39.12
C GLY A 9 42.57 -12.26 -37.70
N LEU A 10 43.56 -12.57 -36.83
CA LEU A 10 43.32 -12.88 -35.42
C LEU A 10 42.71 -11.70 -34.68
N ILE A 11 43.25 -10.49 -34.86
CA ILE A 11 42.76 -9.27 -34.19
C ILE A 11 41.33 -8.98 -34.62
N VAL A 12 41.04 -9.02 -35.92
CA VAL A 12 39.69 -8.79 -36.45
C VAL A 12 38.71 -9.86 -35.94
N GLY A 13 39.13 -11.12 -35.87
CA GLY A 13 38.33 -12.22 -35.33
C GLY A 13 37.95 -12.02 -33.87
N ILE A 14 38.90 -11.61 -33.02
CA ILE A 14 38.64 -11.34 -31.59
C ILE A 14 37.62 -10.22 -31.45
N VAL A 15 37.80 -9.10 -32.16
CA VAL A 15 36.88 -7.96 -32.09
C VAL A 15 35.47 -8.35 -32.56
N ALA A 16 35.36 -9.11 -33.65
CA ALA A 16 34.07 -9.58 -34.16
C ALA A 16 33.36 -10.52 -33.18
N VAL A 17 34.09 -11.44 -32.54
CA VAL A 17 33.53 -12.35 -31.53
C VAL A 17 33.07 -11.57 -30.30
N SER A 18 33.86 -10.61 -29.81
CA SER A 18 33.47 -9.77 -28.66
C SER A 18 32.17 -8.99 -28.94
N ILE A 19 32.06 -8.37 -30.11
CA ILE A 19 30.84 -7.66 -30.52
C ILE A 19 29.66 -8.62 -30.63
N ALA A 20 29.86 -9.80 -31.23
CA ALA A 20 28.81 -10.81 -31.37
C ALA A 20 28.28 -11.31 -30.02
N VAL A 21 29.16 -11.53 -29.04
CA VAL A 21 28.78 -11.93 -27.67
C VAL A 21 27.99 -10.82 -26.97
N GLU A 22 28.44 -9.57 -27.05
CA GLU A 22 27.69 -8.43 -26.49
C GLU A 22 26.31 -8.26 -27.14
N PHE A 23 26.21 -8.46 -28.45
CA PHE A 23 24.94 -8.37 -29.17
C PHE A 23 24.00 -9.55 -28.86
N ALA A 24 24.55 -10.74 -28.63
CA ALA A 24 23.79 -11.91 -28.22
C ALA A 24 23.21 -11.75 -26.80
N TRP A 25 23.98 -11.19 -25.86
CA TRP A 25 23.50 -10.89 -24.52
C TRP A 25 22.48 -9.75 -24.50
N LYS A 26 22.60 -8.74 -25.37
CA LYS A 26 21.57 -7.68 -25.49
C LYS A 26 20.22 -8.18 -26.01
N LYS A 27 20.15 -9.37 -26.61
CA LYS A 27 18.94 -9.94 -27.22
C LYS A 27 18.31 -11.10 -26.44
N SER A 28 18.76 -11.43 -25.23
CA SER A 28 18.03 -12.36 -24.38
C SER A 28 16.73 -11.70 -23.91
N VAL A 29 15.70 -11.78 -24.74
CA VAL A 29 14.32 -11.46 -24.38
C VAL A 29 14.00 -12.22 -23.09
N PRO A 30 13.58 -11.57 -22.00
CA PRO A 30 13.32 -12.25 -20.75
C PRO A 30 12.29 -13.35 -20.97
N GLU A 31 12.68 -14.57 -20.60
CA GLU A 31 11.84 -15.76 -20.62
C GLU A 31 10.59 -15.48 -19.79
N LYS A 32 9.40 -15.37 -20.44
CA LYS A 32 8.08 -15.00 -19.87
C LYS A 32 8.09 -14.88 -18.33
N THR A 33 8.55 -13.74 -17.83
CA THR A 33 8.80 -13.53 -16.40
C THR A 33 7.50 -13.40 -15.62
N CYS A 34 6.39 -13.10 -16.31
CA CYS A 34 5.06 -12.95 -15.74
C CYS A 34 4.11 -14.09 -16.19
N LYS A 35 3.49 -14.78 -15.24
CA LYS A 35 2.43 -15.78 -15.51
C LYS A 35 1.16 -15.44 -14.73
N LEU A 36 0.01 -15.58 -15.36
CA LEU A 36 -1.29 -15.42 -14.69
C LEU A 36 -1.67 -16.72 -13.97
N ILE A 37 -2.01 -16.63 -12.69
CA ILE A 37 -2.34 -17.77 -11.83
C ILE A 37 -3.57 -17.48 -10.97
N ARG A 38 -4.27 -18.55 -10.58
CA ARG A 38 -5.37 -18.51 -9.59
C ARG A 38 -5.06 -19.34 -8.34
N LYS A 39 -4.13 -20.29 -8.44
CA LYS A 39 -3.64 -21.10 -7.33
C LYS A 39 -2.31 -20.51 -6.87
N TRP A 40 -2.28 -20.01 -5.65
CA TRP A 40 -1.13 -19.45 -4.99
C TRP A 40 -1.28 -19.64 -3.49
N ASP A 41 -0.17 -19.63 -2.78
CA ASP A 41 -0.13 -19.73 -1.32
C ASP A 41 0.92 -18.75 -0.78
N LEU A 42 0.55 -17.98 0.26
CA LEU A 42 1.44 -17.04 0.94
C LEU A 42 2.58 -17.76 1.66
N HIS A 43 2.34 -19.00 2.12
CA HIS A 43 3.34 -19.80 2.85
C HIS A 43 4.46 -20.33 1.96
N GLU A 44 4.28 -20.34 0.63
CA GLU A 44 5.37 -20.65 -0.31
C GLU A 44 6.44 -19.56 -0.36
N VAL A 45 6.11 -18.34 0.08
CA VAL A 45 7.00 -17.19 0.01
C VAL A 45 7.72 -17.04 1.34
N LYS A 46 9.04 -17.28 1.34
CA LYS A 46 9.86 -17.07 2.54
C LYS A 46 9.95 -15.58 2.89
N ASN A 47 9.64 -15.25 4.15
CA ASN A 47 9.65 -13.89 4.72
C ASN A 47 8.94 -12.86 3.83
N PRO A 48 7.63 -13.06 3.55
CA PRO A 48 6.93 -12.24 2.57
C PRO A 48 6.74 -10.81 3.06
N LEU A 49 6.91 -9.85 2.15
CA LEU A 49 6.44 -8.49 2.32
C LEU A 49 5.09 -8.37 1.62
N ILE A 50 4.05 -8.00 2.36
CA ILE A 50 2.66 -8.01 1.89
C ILE A 50 2.11 -6.59 1.95
N ALA A 51 1.77 -6.02 0.80
CA ALA A 51 0.99 -4.79 0.70
C ALA A 51 -0.41 -5.13 0.21
N ALA A 52 -1.43 -4.65 0.91
CA ALA A 52 -2.81 -4.84 0.49
C ALA A 52 -3.66 -3.62 0.81
N GLU A 53 -4.57 -3.25 -0.08
CA GLU A 53 -5.62 -2.31 0.28
C GLU A 53 -6.52 -2.92 1.36
N LYS A 54 -6.87 -4.20 1.18
CA LYS A 54 -7.57 -5.03 2.17
C LYS A 54 -7.08 -6.47 2.11
N LEU A 55 -6.71 -6.99 3.28
CA LEU A 55 -6.27 -8.37 3.44
C LEU A 55 -7.41 -9.22 4.03
N LEU A 56 -7.85 -10.26 3.31
CA LEU A 56 -8.97 -11.13 3.69
C LEU A 56 -8.53 -12.57 3.99
N ILE A 57 -7.23 -12.78 4.21
CA ILE A 57 -6.62 -14.06 4.55
C ILE A 57 -5.53 -13.84 5.60
N THR A 58 -5.32 -14.82 6.47
CA THR A 58 -4.28 -14.75 7.50
C THR A 58 -2.90 -14.79 6.84
N PRO A 59 -2.03 -13.79 7.07
CA PRO A 59 -0.67 -13.81 6.56
C PRO A 59 0.20 -14.81 7.36
N PRO A 60 1.29 -15.32 6.77
CA PRO A 60 2.31 -16.10 7.50
C PRO A 60 2.88 -15.31 8.68
N GLU A 61 3.24 -15.99 9.78
CA GLU A 61 3.73 -15.32 11.01
C GLU A 61 5.01 -14.50 10.80
N ASN A 62 5.86 -14.90 9.85
CA ASN A 62 7.10 -14.22 9.49
C ASN A 62 6.90 -13.09 8.45
N ALA A 63 5.66 -12.77 8.08
CA ALA A 63 5.37 -11.74 7.09
C ALA A 63 5.49 -10.32 7.67
N LYS A 64 6.02 -9.39 6.88
CA LYS A 64 5.83 -7.95 7.14
C LYS A 64 4.65 -7.48 6.31
N VAL A 65 3.65 -6.92 6.98
CA VAL A 65 2.39 -6.57 6.32
C VAL A 65 2.13 -5.08 6.46
N VAL A 66 1.71 -4.43 5.37
CA VAL A 66 1.15 -3.09 5.36
C VAL A 66 -0.23 -3.12 4.71
N VAL A 67 -1.23 -2.53 5.36
CA VAL A 67 -2.61 -2.52 4.87
C VAL A 67 -3.18 -1.11 4.77
N GLY A 68 -3.99 -0.86 3.74
CA GLY A 68 -4.76 0.37 3.60
C GLY A 68 -5.94 0.44 4.56
N THR A 69 -6.69 -0.65 4.63
CA THR A 69 -7.86 -0.81 5.51
C THR A 69 -7.64 -1.96 6.48
N PRO A 70 -7.84 -1.75 7.78
CA PRO A 70 -7.71 -2.81 8.78
C PRO A 70 -8.72 -3.93 8.56
N SER A 71 -8.34 -5.16 8.92
CA SER A 71 -9.20 -6.34 8.86
C SER A 71 -8.90 -7.28 10.03
N SER A 72 -9.85 -8.16 10.34
CA SER A 72 -9.69 -9.18 11.39
C SER A 72 -8.54 -10.17 11.13
N PHE A 73 -8.08 -10.27 9.88
CA PHE A 73 -6.98 -11.15 9.44
C PHE A 73 -5.61 -10.48 9.58
N ALA A 74 -5.55 -9.15 9.69
CA ALA A 74 -4.32 -8.36 9.63
C ALA A 74 -3.91 -7.79 11.00
N LYS A 75 -4.08 -8.54 12.09
CA LYS A 75 -3.91 -8.04 13.48
C LYS A 75 -2.54 -7.44 13.81
N HIS A 76 -1.48 -7.84 13.09
CA HIS A 76 -0.11 -7.36 13.28
C HIS A 76 0.41 -6.52 12.10
N ALA A 77 -0.46 -6.17 11.15
CA ALA A 77 -0.09 -5.34 10.01
C ALA A 77 0.12 -3.88 10.42
N ARG A 78 0.96 -3.16 9.69
CA ARG A 78 1.02 -1.70 9.76
C ARG A 78 -0.10 -1.12 8.93
N GLU A 79 -0.83 -0.18 9.48
CA GLU A 79 -1.84 0.57 8.73
C GLU A 79 -1.17 1.74 8.00
N ASN A 80 -1.52 1.92 6.73
CA ASN A 80 -1.15 3.09 5.95
C ASN A 80 -2.23 3.31 4.87
N PRO A 81 -3.10 4.33 5.00
CA PRO A 81 -4.23 4.56 4.10
C PRO A 81 -3.82 4.91 2.67
N ASN A 82 -2.54 5.20 2.42
CA ASN A 82 -1.99 5.50 1.09
C ASN A 82 -1.57 4.24 0.31
N VAL A 83 -1.74 3.05 0.89
CA VAL A 83 -1.51 1.79 0.18
C VAL A 83 -2.57 1.65 -0.91
N THR A 84 -2.10 1.50 -2.16
CA THR A 84 -2.93 1.37 -3.36
C THR A 84 -2.60 0.09 -4.16
N GLY A 85 -1.76 -0.77 -3.58
CA GLY A 85 -1.28 -2.00 -4.21
C GLY A 85 -1.73 -3.24 -3.45
N ASN A 86 -2.02 -4.30 -4.21
CA ASN A 86 -2.27 -5.64 -3.68
C ASN A 86 -1.19 -6.59 -4.20
N TYR A 87 -0.17 -6.86 -3.40
CA TYR A 87 0.92 -7.75 -3.78
C TYR A 87 1.63 -8.39 -2.59
N VAL A 88 2.30 -9.49 -2.89
CA VAL A 88 3.19 -10.21 -1.99
C VAL A 88 4.53 -10.32 -2.68
N VAL A 89 5.61 -9.84 -2.06
CA VAL A 89 6.96 -9.94 -2.61
C VAL A 89 7.86 -10.74 -1.67
N GLY A 90 8.48 -11.78 -2.23
CA GLY A 90 9.51 -12.58 -1.58
C GLY A 90 10.90 -12.26 -2.10
N VAL A 91 11.84 -13.19 -1.89
CA VAL A 91 13.24 -13.03 -2.33
C VAL A 91 13.37 -13.12 -3.86
N ASN A 92 12.68 -14.06 -4.50
CA ASN A 92 12.88 -14.36 -5.93
C ASN A 92 11.59 -14.31 -6.76
N LYS A 93 10.44 -14.12 -6.12
CA LYS A 93 9.14 -14.06 -6.80
C LYS A 93 8.20 -13.09 -6.09
N ALA A 94 7.29 -12.52 -6.84
CA ALA A 94 6.17 -11.74 -6.33
C ALA A 94 4.85 -12.23 -6.93
N PHE A 95 3.78 -12.05 -6.19
CA PHE A 95 2.41 -12.18 -6.64
C PHE A 95 1.76 -10.81 -6.63
N ILE A 96 1.24 -10.37 -7.77
CA ILE A 96 0.52 -9.09 -7.91
C ILE A 96 -0.94 -9.42 -8.18
N PHE A 97 -1.82 -9.04 -7.25
CA PHE A 97 -3.23 -9.41 -7.28
C PHE A 97 -4.07 -8.38 -8.01
N ALA A 98 -5.09 -8.84 -8.73
CA ALA A 98 -6.01 -7.97 -9.45
C ALA A 98 -7.01 -7.20 -8.54
N GLY A 99 -6.93 -7.38 -7.22
CA GLY A 99 -7.83 -6.81 -6.22
C GLY A 99 -7.48 -7.30 -4.83
N ASP A 100 -8.41 -7.18 -3.87
CA ASP A 100 -8.23 -7.64 -2.48
C ASP A 100 -7.60 -9.04 -2.40
N ILE A 101 -6.65 -9.19 -1.48
CA ILE A 101 -5.95 -10.47 -1.29
C ILE A 101 -6.89 -11.43 -0.52
N LYS A 102 -7.46 -12.37 -1.27
CA LYS A 102 -8.38 -13.41 -0.78
C LYS A 102 -8.18 -14.71 -1.56
N GLU A 103 -8.62 -15.83 -1.00
CA GLU A 103 -8.51 -17.13 -1.67
C GLU A 103 -9.11 -17.13 -3.09
N GLY A 104 -8.38 -17.72 -4.05
CA GLY A 104 -8.80 -17.80 -5.45
C GLY A 104 -8.70 -16.49 -6.24
N GLN A 105 -8.20 -15.40 -5.65
CA GLN A 105 -7.97 -14.14 -6.35
C GLN A 105 -6.98 -14.33 -7.49
N LEU A 106 -7.26 -13.69 -8.63
CA LEU A 106 -6.37 -13.71 -9.77
C LEU A 106 -5.08 -12.94 -9.45
N ALA A 107 -3.93 -13.56 -9.73
CA ALA A 107 -2.63 -12.96 -9.51
C ALA A 107 -1.71 -13.14 -10.72
N VAL A 108 -0.83 -12.18 -10.95
CA VAL A 108 0.35 -12.34 -11.80
C VAL A 108 1.50 -12.73 -10.90
N VAL A 109 2.12 -13.89 -11.18
CA VAL A 109 3.41 -14.23 -10.58
C VAL A 109 4.52 -13.68 -11.46
N THR A 110 5.50 -13.02 -10.84
CA THR A 110 6.70 -12.54 -11.53
C THR A 110 7.98 -12.84 -10.77
N SER A 111 9.06 -13.08 -11.51
CA SER A 111 10.44 -13.18 -11.01
C SER A 111 11.36 -12.11 -11.59
N ASP A 112 10.78 -11.08 -12.22
CA ASP A 112 11.50 -9.97 -12.82
C ASP A 112 12.16 -9.09 -11.75
N GLU A 113 13.48 -8.93 -11.80
CA GLU A 113 14.25 -8.25 -10.74
C GLU A 113 13.88 -6.77 -10.58
N ASP A 114 13.58 -6.08 -11.68
CA ASP A 114 13.19 -4.67 -11.66
C ASP A 114 11.83 -4.51 -10.98
N ILE A 115 10.86 -5.36 -11.34
CA ILE A 115 9.55 -5.38 -10.69
C ILE A 115 9.67 -5.73 -9.20
N LEU A 116 10.48 -6.75 -8.86
CA LEU A 116 10.69 -7.13 -7.45
C LEU A 116 11.30 -5.99 -6.64
N LYS A 117 12.24 -5.24 -7.23
CA LYS A 117 12.86 -4.08 -6.58
C LYS A 117 11.86 -2.96 -6.36
N ASP A 118 11.11 -2.58 -7.40
CA ASP A 118 10.10 -1.51 -7.31
C ASP A 118 9.01 -1.82 -6.27
N LEU A 119 8.54 -3.08 -6.22
CA LEU A 119 7.57 -3.52 -5.22
C LEU A 119 8.11 -3.47 -3.80
N ARG A 120 9.40 -3.80 -3.60
CA ARG A 120 10.05 -3.71 -2.28
C ARG A 120 10.25 -2.27 -1.85
N ASP A 121 10.71 -1.41 -2.76
CA ASP A 121 10.97 0.01 -2.47
C ASP A 121 9.65 0.71 -2.12
N THR A 122 8.59 0.44 -2.89
CA THR A 122 7.23 0.91 -2.61
C THR A 122 6.71 0.38 -1.27
N PHE A 123 6.89 -0.92 -1.00
CA PHE A 123 6.50 -1.51 0.28
C PHE A 123 7.21 -0.81 1.44
N TYR A 124 8.52 -0.61 1.34
CA TYR A 124 9.29 0.04 2.39
C TYR A 124 8.96 1.52 2.52
N ALA A 125 8.56 2.22 1.47
CA ALA A 125 8.06 3.60 1.58
C ALA A 125 6.80 3.66 2.46
N TRP A 126 5.84 2.75 2.23
CA TRP A 126 4.65 2.66 3.07
C TRP A 126 4.95 2.12 4.48
N TYR A 127 5.86 1.16 4.59
CA TYR A 127 6.20 0.51 5.85
C TYR A 127 7.06 1.40 6.75
N LYS A 128 8.01 2.16 6.19
CA LYS A 128 8.90 3.11 6.94
C LYS A 128 8.17 4.37 7.35
N THR A 129 7.17 4.80 6.57
CA THR A 129 6.19 5.78 7.02
C THR A 129 5.47 5.17 8.20
N ARG A 130 6.06 5.32 9.39
CA ARG A 130 5.28 5.44 10.60
C ARG A 130 4.44 6.67 10.34
N GLU A 131 3.24 6.49 9.82
CA GLU A 131 2.21 7.40 10.27
C GLU A 131 2.34 7.35 11.79
N LYS A 132 2.61 8.53 12.36
CA LYS A 132 2.31 8.82 13.75
C LYS A 132 1.03 8.05 13.99
N LYS A 133 1.05 7.09 14.94
CA LYS A 133 -0.20 6.61 15.51
C LYS A 133 -1.02 7.89 15.65
N SER A 134 -2.09 8.05 14.87
CA SER A 134 -3.11 8.97 15.30
C SER A 134 -3.34 8.54 16.74
N PRO A 135 -3.17 9.42 17.74
CA PRO A 135 -3.26 9.02 19.12
C PRO A 135 -4.73 8.73 19.46
N TYR A 136 -5.45 7.97 18.65
CA TYR A 136 -6.46 7.05 19.12
C TYR A 136 -5.75 5.88 19.79
N VAL A 137 -5.05 6.20 20.90
CA VAL A 137 -5.29 5.40 22.09
C VAL A 137 -6.79 5.50 22.27
N VAL A 138 -7.51 4.39 22.06
CA VAL A 138 -8.88 4.25 22.51
C VAL A 138 -8.82 4.33 24.04
N GLN A 139 -8.69 5.55 24.56
CA GLN A 139 -9.12 5.85 25.89
C GLN A 139 -10.63 5.86 25.76
N LYS A 140 -11.30 4.86 26.36
CA LYS A 140 -12.71 5.01 26.71
C LYS A 140 -12.83 6.32 27.48
N GLY A 141 -13.24 7.38 26.82
CA GLY A 141 -13.14 8.74 27.33
C GLY A 141 -13.56 9.75 26.28
N THR A 142 -14.00 10.90 26.75
CA THR A 142 -14.39 12.05 25.92
C THR A 142 -13.17 12.55 25.14
N VAL A 143 -13.32 12.74 23.84
CA VAL A 143 -12.29 13.23 22.91
C VAL A 143 -12.68 14.61 22.43
N THR A 144 -11.72 15.54 22.46
CA THR A 144 -11.88 16.90 21.92
C THR A 144 -11.13 17.03 20.61
N ILE A 145 -11.80 17.44 19.55
CA ILE A 145 -11.25 17.61 18.21
C ILE A 145 -11.43 19.04 17.75
N ARG A 146 -10.34 19.68 17.30
CA ARG A 146 -10.37 21.01 16.68
C ARG A 146 -10.08 20.90 15.20
N GLY A 147 -10.94 21.46 14.36
CA GLY A 147 -10.74 21.42 12.91
C GLY A 147 -11.67 22.32 12.13
N ILE A 148 -11.63 22.20 10.81
CA ILE A 148 -12.46 22.97 9.88
C ILE A 148 -13.58 22.05 9.37
N VAL A 149 -14.81 22.53 9.43
CA VAL A 149 -15.95 21.81 8.84
C VAL A 149 -15.84 21.87 7.33
N ARG A 150 -15.75 20.71 6.69
CA ARG A 150 -15.66 20.57 5.24
C ARG A 150 -17.02 20.45 4.59
N ALA A 151 -17.95 19.74 5.24
CA ALA A 151 -19.29 19.52 4.73
C ALA A 151 -20.23 19.06 5.86
N VAL A 152 -21.51 19.39 5.73
CA VAL A 152 -22.60 18.88 6.58
C VAL A 152 -23.70 18.34 5.65
N PHE A 153 -23.92 17.03 5.66
CA PHE A 153 -24.91 16.40 4.76
C PHE A 153 -25.77 15.37 5.48
N PRO A 154 -27.00 15.09 4.99
CA PRO A 154 -27.88 14.08 5.58
C PRO A 154 -27.20 12.71 5.66
N TYR A 155 -27.31 12.06 6.81
CA TYR A 155 -26.76 10.73 7.06
C TYR A 155 -27.62 9.97 8.08
N ARG A 156 -28.24 8.87 7.63
CA ARG A 156 -29.22 8.09 8.42
C ARG A 156 -30.33 9.00 8.96
N ASP A 157 -30.58 8.95 10.27
CA ASP A 157 -31.63 9.71 10.95
C ASP A 157 -31.16 11.12 11.41
N GLY A 158 -30.08 11.63 10.82
CA GLY A 158 -29.51 12.94 11.17
C GLY A 158 -28.57 13.45 10.07
N TYR A 159 -27.46 14.06 10.47
CA TYR A 159 -26.46 14.62 9.57
C TYR A 159 -25.05 14.19 9.97
N LEU A 160 -24.18 14.07 8.98
CA LEU A 160 -22.76 13.85 9.16
C LEU A 160 -22.01 15.16 8.88
N MET A 161 -21.40 15.71 9.93
CA MET A 161 -20.50 16.85 9.84
C MET A 161 -19.06 16.35 9.69
N ARG A 162 -18.45 16.60 8.52
CA ARG A 162 -17.04 16.24 8.26
C ARG A 162 -16.11 17.33 8.75
N ILE A 163 -15.21 16.99 9.68
CA ILE A 163 -14.21 17.91 10.23
C ILE A 163 -12.83 17.47 9.78
N SER A 164 -12.08 18.38 9.17
CA SER A 164 -10.68 18.21 8.83
C SER A 164 -9.81 18.82 9.93
N HIS A 165 -8.93 18.02 10.52
CA HIS A 165 -7.99 18.42 11.58
C HIS A 165 -6.57 17.94 11.24
N GLU A 166 -5.58 18.30 12.06
CA GLU A 166 -4.16 17.96 11.83
C GLU A 166 -3.88 16.45 11.69
N GLY A 167 -4.76 15.60 12.22
CA GLY A 167 -4.63 14.14 12.21
C GLY A 167 -5.52 13.41 11.20
N GLY A 168 -6.22 14.13 10.31
CA GLY A 168 -7.07 13.54 9.28
C GLY A 168 -8.48 14.14 9.22
N VAL A 169 -9.45 13.30 8.85
CA VAL A 169 -10.86 13.67 8.74
C VAL A 169 -11.68 12.84 9.70
N VAL A 170 -12.52 13.49 10.50
CA VAL A 170 -13.45 12.85 11.45
C VAL A 170 -14.89 13.21 11.06
N GLY A 171 -15.76 12.21 11.15
CA GLY A 171 -17.20 12.36 10.95
C GLY A 171 -17.91 12.53 12.29
N VAL A 172 -18.60 13.65 12.47
CA VAL A 172 -19.40 13.93 13.68
C VAL A 172 -20.87 13.73 13.35
N LEU A 173 -21.55 12.87 14.10
CA LEU A 173 -22.97 12.59 13.92
C LEU A 173 -23.80 13.61 14.71
N ILE A 174 -24.50 14.50 14.01
CA ILE A 174 -25.39 15.50 14.61
C ILE A 174 -26.85 15.18 14.26
N LYS A 175 -27.79 15.50 15.15
CA LYS A 175 -29.22 15.26 14.92
C LYS A 175 -29.82 16.27 13.94
N ASP A 176 -29.45 17.53 14.13
CA ASP A 176 -29.96 18.66 13.35
C ASP A 176 -28.88 19.20 12.42
N ARG A 177 -29.29 19.72 11.27
CA ARG A 177 -28.38 20.38 10.34
C ARG A 177 -27.77 21.61 10.99
N MET A 178 -26.47 21.76 10.88
CA MET A 178 -25.75 22.98 11.27
C MET A 178 -25.10 23.63 10.04
N ASP A 179 -25.37 24.91 9.81
CA ASP A 179 -24.77 25.67 8.71
C ASP A 179 -23.41 26.24 9.14
N VAL A 180 -22.44 25.35 9.28
CA VAL A 180 -21.11 25.64 9.82
C VAL A 180 -19.98 25.26 8.86
N GLU A 181 -20.31 24.95 7.60
CA GLU A 181 -19.32 24.65 6.55
C GLU A 181 -18.32 25.79 6.38
N GLY A 182 -17.05 25.45 6.26
CA GLY A 182 -15.94 26.40 6.19
C GLY A 182 -15.52 27.00 7.54
N ARG A 183 -16.31 26.84 8.61
CA ARG A 183 -15.98 27.37 9.93
C ARG A 183 -15.05 26.44 10.70
N ARG A 184 -14.27 27.02 11.60
CA ARG A 184 -13.48 26.28 12.58
C ARG A 184 -14.37 25.90 13.76
N VAL A 185 -14.26 24.66 14.20
CA VAL A 185 -15.05 24.11 15.29
C VAL A 185 -14.17 23.32 16.25
N GLU A 186 -14.57 23.32 17.51
CA GLU A 186 -14.14 22.37 18.53
C GLU A 186 -15.31 21.44 18.83
N VAL A 187 -15.09 20.14 18.76
CA VAL A 187 -16.10 19.12 19.08
C VAL A 187 -15.57 18.25 20.18
N GLU A 188 -16.29 18.24 21.30
CA GLU A 188 -16.08 17.34 22.42
C GLU A 188 -17.12 16.22 22.35
N GLY A 189 -16.70 14.96 22.38
CA GLY A 189 -17.63 13.84 22.24
C GLY A 189 -17.01 12.47 22.43
N GLN A 190 -17.82 11.43 22.28
CA GLN A 190 -17.36 10.04 22.38
C GLN A 190 -17.10 9.46 20.99
N MET A 191 -15.94 8.84 20.83
CA MET A 191 -15.65 8.03 19.64
C MET A 191 -16.50 6.77 19.65
N LEU A 192 -17.20 6.50 18.55
CA LEU A 192 -17.95 5.27 18.35
C LEU A 192 -17.02 4.21 17.75
N ASP A 193 -16.82 4.31 16.43
CA ASP A 193 -15.89 3.53 15.63
C ASP A 193 -15.15 4.53 14.73
N PRO A 194 -13.81 4.65 14.80
CA PRO A 194 -13.09 5.56 13.92
C PRO A 194 -13.46 5.32 12.45
N PRO A 195 -13.74 6.37 11.66
CA PRO A 195 -13.55 7.79 11.96
C PRO A 195 -14.82 8.53 12.47
N PHE A 196 -15.79 7.86 13.11
CA PHE A 196 -17.07 8.43 13.54
C PHE A 196 -17.16 8.73 15.04
N MET A 197 -17.66 9.90 15.40
CA MET A 197 -17.91 10.31 16.79
C MET A 197 -19.31 10.89 17.01
N ASN A 198 -19.82 10.71 18.23
CA ASN A 198 -21.00 11.39 18.74
C ASN A 198 -20.60 12.62 19.56
N PRO A 199 -21.05 13.83 19.17
CA PRO A 199 -20.75 15.05 19.90
C PRO A 199 -21.58 15.15 21.19
N GLN A 200 -20.94 15.67 22.24
CA GLN A 200 -21.58 16.14 23.47
C GLN A 200 -21.67 17.67 23.46
N HIS A 201 -20.59 18.35 23.04
CA HIS A 201 -20.55 19.80 22.87
C HIS A 201 -19.86 20.16 21.55
N ILE A 202 -20.40 21.17 20.86
CA ILE A 202 -19.84 21.73 19.63
C ILE A 202 -19.71 23.23 19.84
N THR A 203 -18.47 23.72 19.79
CA THR A 203 -18.13 25.14 19.94
C THR A 203 -17.61 25.66 18.61
N LEU A 204 -18.19 26.76 18.14
CA LEU A 204 -17.67 27.49 16.98
C LEU A 204 -16.46 28.31 17.43
N LEU A 205 -15.34 28.15 16.73
CA LEU A 205 -14.15 28.95 16.93
C LEU A 205 -14.15 30.04 15.86
N ASP A 206 -14.01 31.28 16.29
CA ASP A 206 -13.89 32.44 15.39
C ASP A 206 -12.60 32.42 14.56
#